data_AF-A0A507DVW6-F1
#
_entry.id   AF-A0A507DVW6-F1
#
_cell.length_a   1.000
_cell.length_b   1.000
_cell.length_c   1.000
_cell.angle_alpha   90.00
_cell.angle_beta   90.00
_cell.angle_gamma   90.00
#
_symmetry.space_group_name_H-M   'P 1'
#
loop_
_entity.id
_entity.type
_entity.pdbx_description
1 polymer ?
#
loop_
_entity_poly.entity_id
_entity_poly.type
_entity_poly.pdbx_seq_one_letter_code
_entity_poly.pdbx_strand_id
1 'polypeptide(L)'
;MEALLSNMTRSCPFLARTPVPALRKLSTVAVQSRSGKQTTALFVSAKKCPIMSKAIAVQAVKAGGAKSMHSSAVCPYAAVVDGISAVRPREAHPFIPAKAAKPAAAAASRCPIQHNKQPQPQAQVHHQHHQVRHEKPAAVPAVQPAQGAHKAFDYESFYQTELDKKHKDKSYRYFNNINRLAQKFPTAHTGTGEHVTVWCSNDYLGMSKHEAVTETMKATLDKYGAGAGGTRNIAGNAQLHLSLEHELADLHKKPAALVFSSCFVANDATLSTLAGKMPGCVIFSDSSNHASMIQGIKHSGAQKKIFRHNDVAHLEAQLQSVDINVPKIIAFESVYSMCGSIGPIKEIVALAKKYNALTFLDEVHAVGMYGSTGGGVAEYINVMDDIDIITGTLGKAYGVVGGYIAGSAPLVDLIRSYAPGFIFTTSLPPVVVAGALTSIRYLKQSQSERIGQQLNTRALKARLGDLGIPVVPNPSHIVPVLVGDAETAKSISDELLYKHKIYVQSINYPTVSVGEERLRITPTPGHGPELMDVLVDALEGIWKQRGLKMEQDWEAIGGRAGVGMGNSVEQLVVEADLGLEIPTVQRVAASA
;
A
#
# COMPACT_ATOMS: atom_id res chain seq x y z
N MET A 1 -7.88 -37.78 12.02
CA MET A 1 -7.11 -38.57 11.01
C MET A 1 -7.63 -38.32 9.59
N GLU A 2 -8.95 -38.27 9.39
CA GLU A 2 -9.58 -38.02 8.07
C GLU A 2 -9.33 -36.61 7.51
N ALA A 3 -9.31 -35.56 8.33
CA ALA A 3 -8.97 -34.20 7.90
C ALA A 3 -7.52 -34.08 7.39
N LEU A 4 -6.59 -34.84 7.99
CA LEU A 4 -5.19 -34.90 7.57
C LEU A 4 -5.05 -35.60 6.22
N LEU A 5 -5.78 -36.72 6.04
CA LEU A 5 -5.86 -37.47 4.78
C LEU A 5 -6.47 -36.62 3.65
N SER A 6 -7.51 -35.83 3.93
CA SER A 6 -8.18 -34.95 2.96
C SER A 6 -7.28 -33.82 2.45
N ASN A 7 -6.43 -33.25 3.32
CA ASN A 7 -5.43 -32.27 2.90
C ASN A 7 -4.29 -32.91 2.09
N MET A 8 -3.85 -34.12 2.46
CA MET A 8 -2.77 -34.81 1.74
C MET A 8 -3.17 -35.31 0.35
N THR A 9 -4.44 -35.68 0.14
CA THR A 9 -4.94 -36.09 -1.19
C THR A 9 -5.06 -34.91 -2.15
N ARG A 10 -5.34 -33.68 -1.67
CA ARG A 10 -5.35 -32.47 -2.52
C ARG A 10 -3.98 -32.07 -3.04
N SER A 11 -2.91 -32.36 -2.29
CA SER A 11 -1.55 -31.94 -2.64
C SER A 11 -0.72 -33.01 -3.37
N CYS A 12 -1.18 -34.27 -3.40
CA CYS A 12 -0.43 -35.37 -4.01
C CYS A 12 -1.31 -36.14 -5.03
N PRO A 13 -1.06 -35.99 -6.35
CA PRO A 13 -1.83 -36.67 -7.39
C PRO A 13 -1.84 -38.20 -7.28
N PHE A 14 -0.78 -38.78 -6.67
CA PHE A 14 -0.69 -40.21 -6.43
C PHE A 14 -1.63 -40.68 -5.30
N LEU A 15 -1.73 -39.91 -4.21
CA LEU A 15 -2.67 -40.21 -3.12
C LEU A 15 -4.13 -39.93 -3.53
N ALA A 16 -4.35 -38.93 -4.38
CA ALA A 16 -5.67 -38.62 -4.93
C ALA A 16 -6.27 -39.77 -5.76
N ARG A 17 -5.42 -40.54 -6.46
CA ARG A 17 -5.84 -41.59 -7.40
C ARG A 17 -5.74 -43.01 -6.83
N THR A 18 -5.26 -43.17 -5.60
CA THR A 18 -5.06 -44.50 -5.00
C THR A 18 -6.09 -44.73 -3.88
N PRO A 19 -7.01 -45.69 -4.02
CA PRO A 19 -8.00 -45.98 -2.99
C PRO A 19 -7.37 -46.37 -1.65
N VAL A 20 -8.01 -46.00 -0.54
CA VAL A 20 -7.54 -46.28 0.83
C VAL A 20 -7.23 -47.78 1.07
N PRO A 21 -8.00 -48.75 0.57
CA PRO A 21 -7.65 -50.17 0.70
C PRO A 21 -6.33 -50.55 0.00
N ALA A 22 -6.04 -49.94 -1.15
CA ALA A 22 -4.80 -50.16 -1.88
C ALA A 22 -3.60 -49.53 -1.15
N LEU A 23 -3.77 -48.34 -0.54
CA LEU A 23 -2.74 -47.71 0.29
C LEU A 23 -2.40 -48.56 1.53
N ARG A 24 -3.42 -49.14 2.19
CA ARG A 24 -3.20 -50.07 3.32
C ARG A 24 -2.43 -51.32 2.88
N LYS A 25 -2.79 -51.92 1.74
CA LYS A 25 -2.07 -53.08 1.18
C LYS A 25 -0.61 -52.74 0.85
N LEU A 26 -0.34 -51.59 0.24
CA LEU A 26 1.02 -51.15 -0.07
C LEU A 26 1.86 -50.84 1.18
N SER A 27 1.22 -50.43 2.28
CA SER A 27 1.89 -50.11 3.54
C SER A 27 2.38 -51.35 4.30
N THR A 28 1.79 -52.52 4.05
CA THR A 28 2.11 -53.79 4.73
C THR A 28 2.96 -54.73 3.89
N VAL A 29 3.04 -54.52 2.57
CA VAL A 29 3.89 -55.32 1.68
C VAL A 29 5.35 -54.86 1.80
N ALA A 30 6.20 -55.72 2.36
CA ALA A 30 7.64 -55.50 2.42
C ALA A 30 8.30 -55.79 1.06
N VAL A 31 9.26 -54.94 0.67
CA VAL A 31 10.05 -55.01 -0.55
C VAL A 31 11.52 -54.81 -0.19
N GLN A 32 12.41 -55.59 -0.77
CA GLN A 32 13.85 -55.39 -0.60
C GLN A 32 14.32 -54.20 -1.44
N SER A 33 14.92 -53.20 -0.78
CA SER A 33 15.64 -52.11 -1.45
C SER A 33 16.94 -52.63 -2.06
N ARG A 34 17.43 -51.99 -3.14
CA ARG A 34 18.78 -52.20 -3.70
C ARG A 34 19.91 -52.04 -2.67
N SER A 35 19.64 -51.39 -1.54
CA SER A 35 20.56 -51.20 -0.42
C SER A 35 20.45 -52.28 0.68
N GLY A 36 19.77 -53.41 0.43
CA GLY A 36 19.64 -54.54 1.37
C GLY A 36 18.71 -54.31 2.58
N LYS A 37 18.14 -53.11 2.75
CA LYS A 37 17.20 -52.80 3.84
C LYS A 37 15.75 -53.10 3.43
N GLN A 38 14.98 -53.71 4.32
CA GLN A 38 13.54 -53.89 4.13
C GLN A 38 12.83 -52.52 4.13
N THR A 39 11.97 -52.30 3.13
CA THR A 39 11.13 -51.10 3.00
C THR A 39 9.73 -51.51 2.58
N THR A 40 8.72 -50.64 2.71
CA THR A 40 7.36 -50.94 2.24
C THR A 40 7.18 -50.59 0.76
N ALA A 41 6.28 -51.29 0.06
CA ALA A 41 5.91 -51.01 -1.33
C ALA A 41 5.33 -49.59 -1.50
N LEU A 42 4.68 -49.07 -0.44
CA LEU A 42 4.19 -47.70 -0.38
C LEU A 42 5.33 -46.68 -0.44
N PHE A 43 6.42 -46.91 0.30
CA PHE A 43 7.57 -46.01 0.32
C PHE A 43 8.30 -45.99 -1.05
N VAL A 44 8.40 -47.14 -1.71
CA VAL A 44 8.96 -47.25 -3.06
C VAL A 44 8.11 -46.48 -4.08
N SER A 45 6.78 -46.58 -3.97
CA SER A 45 5.85 -45.86 -4.85
C SER A 45 5.88 -44.35 -4.60
N ALA A 46 5.96 -43.93 -3.33
CA ALA A 46 6.06 -42.52 -2.94
C ALA A 46 7.32 -41.84 -3.49
N LYS A 47 8.46 -42.56 -3.59
CA LYS A 47 9.69 -42.04 -4.22
C LYS A 47 9.55 -41.74 -5.72
N LYS A 48 8.58 -42.34 -6.41
CA LYS A 48 8.31 -42.05 -7.83
C LYS A 48 7.43 -40.81 -8.02
N CYS A 49 6.81 -40.29 -6.95
CA CYS A 49 6.00 -39.08 -7.00
C CYS A 49 6.91 -37.82 -6.94
N PRO A 50 6.78 -36.86 -7.87
CA PRO A 50 7.64 -35.67 -7.95
C PRO A 50 7.59 -34.75 -6.72
N ILE A 51 6.48 -34.80 -5.96
CA ILE A 51 6.28 -34.00 -4.75
C ILE A 51 6.78 -34.76 -3.52
N MET A 52 6.39 -36.03 -3.37
CA MET A 52 6.76 -36.83 -2.20
C MET A 52 8.24 -37.20 -2.17
N SER A 53 8.89 -37.39 -3.33
CA SER A 53 10.32 -37.67 -3.40
C SER A 53 11.16 -36.54 -2.81
N LYS A 54 10.78 -35.28 -3.07
CA LYS A 54 11.42 -34.08 -2.51
C LYS A 54 11.17 -33.96 -1.01
N ALA A 55 9.95 -34.21 -0.55
CA ALA A 55 9.61 -34.18 0.87
C ALA A 55 10.36 -35.25 1.69
N ILE A 56 10.48 -36.47 1.15
CA ILE A 56 11.23 -37.58 1.77
C ILE A 56 12.73 -37.24 1.83
N ALA A 57 13.29 -36.63 0.78
CA ALA A 57 14.69 -36.21 0.78
C ALA A 57 15.02 -35.16 1.86
N VAL A 58 14.12 -34.19 2.07
CA VAL A 58 14.26 -33.16 3.12
C VAL A 58 14.21 -33.77 4.53
N GLN A 59 13.33 -34.75 4.77
CA GLN A 59 13.28 -35.43 6.07
C GLN A 59 14.49 -36.33 6.34
N ALA A 60 15.04 -37.00 5.32
CA ALA A 60 16.23 -37.81 5.47
C ALA A 60 17.45 -36.98 5.92
N VAL A 61 17.57 -35.74 5.45
CA VAL A 61 18.62 -34.79 5.87
C VAL A 61 18.42 -34.36 7.33
N LYS A 62 17.17 -34.13 7.77
CA LYS A 62 16.87 -33.81 9.17
C LYS A 62 17.17 -34.96 10.14
N ALA A 63 16.92 -36.22 9.73
CA ALA A 63 17.15 -37.39 10.57
C ALA A 63 18.64 -37.78 10.70
N GLY A 64 19.50 -37.36 9.77
CA GLY A 64 20.94 -37.64 9.78
C GLY A 64 21.78 -36.73 10.68
N GLY A 65 21.21 -35.63 11.19
CA GLY A 65 21.94 -34.57 11.91
C GLY A 65 22.05 -34.72 13.43
N ALA A 66 21.61 -35.84 14.01
CA ALA A 66 21.57 -36.02 15.47
C ALA A 66 22.33 -37.27 15.91
N LYS A 67 23.67 -37.18 16.00
CA LYS A 67 24.48 -38.03 16.91
C LYS A 67 25.69 -37.27 17.47
N SER A 68 25.69 -37.19 18.80
CA SER A 68 26.80 -36.94 19.74
C SER A 68 27.20 -35.49 20.09
N MET A 69 26.66 -35.01 21.22
CA MET A 69 27.40 -34.22 22.21
C MET A 69 27.57 -35.06 23.47
N HIS A 70 28.76 -34.99 24.10
CA HIS A 70 29.10 -34.89 25.53
C HIS A 70 30.63 -34.59 25.53
N SER A 71 31.20 -33.58 26.18
CA SER A 71 31.07 -33.18 27.58
C SER A 71 31.65 -31.77 27.86
N SER A 72 31.30 -31.25 29.04
CA SER A 72 31.85 -30.10 29.78
C SER A 72 31.53 -28.69 29.28
N ALA A 73 30.72 -28.01 30.09
CA ALA A 73 30.29 -26.63 29.95
C ALA A 73 31.32 -25.67 30.58
N VAL A 74 31.71 -24.64 29.81
CA VAL A 74 32.08 -23.31 30.31
C VAL A 74 31.53 -22.31 29.29
N CYS A 75 30.61 -21.45 29.71
CA CYS A 75 29.96 -20.43 28.90
C CYS A 75 30.72 -19.10 29.08
N PRO A 76 31.37 -18.52 28.05
CA PRO A 76 31.87 -17.15 28.12
C PRO A 76 30.76 -16.20 27.63
N TYR A 77 30.63 -15.06 28.32
CA TYR A 77 29.63 -13.99 28.13
C TYR A 77 28.37 -14.07 29.01
N ALA A 78 28.62 -14.02 30.32
CA ALA A 78 27.86 -13.17 31.23
C ALA A 78 28.85 -12.27 31.98
N ALA A 79 28.42 -11.04 32.30
CA ALA A 79 29.14 -9.93 32.93
C ALA A 79 30.03 -9.09 31.99
N VAL A 80 29.59 -7.88 31.64
CA VAL A 80 30.16 -6.61 32.15
C VAL A 80 29.10 -5.51 32.02
N VAL A 81 28.52 -5.11 33.15
CA VAL A 81 28.00 -3.76 33.38
C VAL A 81 28.57 -3.34 34.73
N ASP A 82 29.51 -2.39 34.73
CA ASP A 82 29.60 -1.28 35.69
C ASP A 82 30.98 -0.60 35.66
N GLY A 83 30.95 0.74 35.57
CA GLY A 83 31.96 1.65 36.09
C GLY A 83 33.13 2.03 35.18
N ILE A 84 33.19 3.31 34.76
CA ILE A 84 34.07 4.34 35.37
C ILE A 84 34.00 5.67 34.59
N SER A 85 33.99 6.73 35.39
CA SER A 85 33.98 8.17 35.16
C SER A 85 34.89 8.81 34.10
N ALA A 86 34.34 9.90 33.53
CA ALA A 86 34.90 11.23 33.28
C ALA A 86 36.33 11.41 32.72
N VAL A 87 36.42 11.92 31.48
CA VAL A 87 37.47 12.88 31.04
C VAL A 87 36.87 13.92 30.07
N ARG A 88 37.28 15.18 30.25
CA ARG A 88 36.86 16.44 29.58
C ARG A 88 37.36 16.61 28.12
N PRO A 89 36.84 17.59 27.34
CA PRO A 89 37.11 17.75 25.91
C PRO A 89 38.34 18.63 25.60
N ARG A 90 38.98 18.42 24.44
CA ARG A 90 40.01 19.32 23.86
C ARG A 90 39.88 19.48 22.33
N GLU A 91 39.47 20.69 21.96
CA GLU A 91 39.99 21.60 20.90
C GLU A 91 40.37 21.12 19.48
N ALA A 92 39.53 21.52 18.51
CA ALA A 92 39.75 22.33 17.29
C ALA A 92 41.06 22.31 16.43
N HIS A 93 40.85 21.94 15.13
CA HIS A 93 41.40 22.46 13.85
C HIS A 93 42.86 22.15 13.39
N PRO A 94 43.23 22.23 12.07
CA PRO A 94 42.49 22.75 10.90
C PRO A 94 42.47 21.89 9.60
N PHE A 95 41.62 22.35 8.67
CA PHE A 95 41.48 22.03 7.24
C PHE A 95 42.78 22.15 6.41
N ILE A 96 42.96 21.25 5.42
CA ILE A 96 43.69 21.51 4.16
C ILE A 96 42.93 20.82 2.99
N PRO A 97 42.74 21.49 1.82
CA PRO A 97 41.81 21.05 0.77
C PRO A 97 42.49 20.17 -0.30
N ALA A 98 41.78 19.16 -0.80
CA ALA A 98 42.20 18.43 -2.00
C ALA A 98 41.66 19.13 -3.26
N LYS A 99 42.61 19.59 -4.09
CA LYS A 99 42.40 20.22 -5.39
C LYS A 99 41.77 19.27 -6.43
N ALA A 100 41.07 19.92 -7.35
CA ALA A 100 40.39 19.37 -8.51
C ALA A 100 41.24 18.47 -9.43
N ALA A 101 40.62 17.44 -9.99
CA ALA A 101 41.03 16.81 -11.24
C ALA A 101 39.79 16.52 -12.11
N LYS A 102 39.78 17.10 -13.31
CA LYS A 102 38.86 16.79 -14.42
C LYS A 102 39.59 15.89 -15.44
N PRO A 103 38.88 15.27 -16.41
CA PRO A 103 38.95 13.83 -16.63
C PRO A 103 39.86 13.42 -17.79
N ALA A 104 40.32 12.18 -17.78
CA ALA A 104 40.97 11.54 -18.93
C ALA A 104 40.19 10.28 -19.35
N ALA A 105 39.73 10.32 -20.59
CA ALA A 105 39.21 9.20 -21.34
C ALA A 105 40.33 8.22 -21.75
N ALA A 106 39.90 7.06 -22.24
CA ALA A 106 40.65 6.02 -22.96
C ALA A 106 41.37 4.95 -22.11
N ALA A 107 40.78 3.75 -22.08
CA ALA A 107 41.42 2.50 -22.54
C ALA A 107 40.53 1.29 -22.19
N ALA A 108 39.54 1.01 -23.04
CA ALA A 108 38.89 -0.29 -23.10
C ALA A 108 39.27 -0.93 -24.44
N SER A 109 40.11 -1.96 -24.41
CA SER A 109 40.33 -2.87 -25.53
C SER A 109 41.12 -4.10 -25.07
N ARG A 110 40.44 -5.25 -25.07
CA ARG A 110 40.92 -6.54 -25.60
C ARG A 110 39.89 -7.65 -25.30
N CYS A 111 39.02 -7.91 -26.27
CA CYS A 111 38.62 -9.28 -26.62
C CYS A 111 37.97 -9.26 -28.02
N PRO A 112 38.43 -10.06 -28.98
CA PRO A 112 37.97 -10.01 -30.36
C PRO A 112 36.78 -10.95 -30.56
N ILE A 113 35.85 -10.59 -31.45
CA ILE A 113 35.34 -11.41 -32.57
C ILE A 113 34.24 -10.61 -33.28
N GLN A 114 34.45 -10.41 -34.58
CA GLN A 114 33.61 -9.64 -35.49
C GLN A 114 32.32 -10.39 -35.86
N HIS A 115 31.21 -9.66 -35.90
CA HIS A 115 30.02 -10.04 -36.64
C HIS A 115 30.16 -9.58 -38.09
N ASN A 116 29.98 -10.50 -39.05
CA ASN A 116 29.56 -10.13 -40.40
C ASN A 116 28.40 -11.03 -40.86
N LYS A 117 27.45 -10.41 -41.57
CA LYS A 117 26.14 -10.96 -41.95
C LYS A 117 26.16 -11.56 -43.37
N GLN A 118 25.26 -12.54 -43.58
CA GLN A 118 24.59 -12.99 -44.85
C GLN A 118 25.31 -14.02 -45.78
N PRO A 119 24.59 -14.78 -46.67
CA PRO A 119 23.74 -15.95 -46.35
C PRO A 119 23.85 -17.20 -47.31
N GLN A 120 23.23 -18.34 -46.91
CA GLN A 120 22.88 -19.59 -47.67
C GLN A 120 24.02 -20.57 -48.09
N PRO A 121 23.76 -21.87 -48.47
CA PRO A 121 22.52 -22.68 -48.56
C PRO A 121 22.54 -24.06 -47.85
N GLN A 122 21.40 -24.77 -47.90
CA GLN A 122 21.12 -26.11 -47.33
C GLN A 122 21.85 -27.26 -48.08
N ALA A 123 22.27 -28.30 -47.36
CA ALA A 123 22.59 -29.62 -47.92
C ALA A 123 22.17 -30.77 -46.97
N GLN A 124 21.56 -31.78 -47.58
CA GLN A 124 20.97 -32.99 -46.99
C GLN A 124 22.03 -33.96 -46.45
N VAL A 125 21.70 -34.71 -45.40
CA VAL A 125 22.46 -35.92 -45.02
C VAL A 125 21.52 -37.10 -44.84
N HIS A 126 21.71 -38.11 -45.70
CA HIS A 126 21.12 -39.44 -45.63
C HIS A 126 21.75 -40.25 -44.48
N HIS A 127 20.95 -40.99 -43.72
CA HIS A 127 21.43 -42.20 -43.06
C HIS A 127 20.44 -43.36 -43.23
N GLN A 128 20.99 -44.46 -43.74
CA GLN A 128 20.32 -45.73 -44.02
C GLN A 128 20.17 -46.61 -42.77
N HIS A 129 19.15 -47.47 -42.89
CA HIS A 129 18.59 -48.47 -42.00
C HIS A 129 19.54 -49.34 -41.16
N HIS A 130 19.08 -49.62 -39.93
CA HIS A 130 19.17 -50.96 -39.35
C HIS A 130 17.78 -51.38 -38.81
N GLN A 131 17.22 -52.46 -39.37
CA GLN A 131 15.96 -53.06 -38.93
C GLN A 131 16.19 -53.97 -37.72
N VAL A 132 15.35 -53.83 -36.68
CA VAL A 132 15.12 -54.86 -35.67
C VAL A 132 13.61 -55.05 -35.55
N ARG A 133 13.13 -56.27 -35.84
CA ARG A 133 11.73 -56.69 -35.70
C ARG A 133 11.42 -56.98 -34.23
N HIS A 134 10.36 -56.39 -33.69
CA HIS A 134 9.64 -56.93 -32.53
C HIS A 134 8.13 -56.82 -32.74
N GLU A 135 7.44 -57.87 -32.26
CA GLU A 135 6.10 -58.32 -32.59
C GLU A 135 4.97 -57.38 -32.10
N LYS A 136 3.84 -57.41 -32.82
CA LYS A 136 2.61 -56.65 -32.51
C LYS A 136 1.91 -57.19 -31.25
N PRO A 137 1.68 -56.38 -30.20
CA PRO A 137 0.66 -56.68 -29.19
C PRO A 137 -0.73 -56.31 -29.73
N ALA A 138 -1.73 -57.13 -29.39
CA ALA A 138 -3.12 -57.01 -29.81
C ALA A 138 -3.76 -55.65 -29.48
N ALA A 139 -4.62 -55.16 -30.38
CA ALA A 139 -5.29 -53.88 -30.26
C ALA A 139 -6.28 -53.86 -29.09
N VAL A 140 -6.08 -52.92 -28.16
CA VAL A 140 -7.10 -52.52 -27.18
C VAL A 140 -8.17 -51.71 -27.93
N PRO A 141 -9.48 -51.99 -27.78
CA PRO A 141 -10.51 -51.22 -28.47
C PRO A 141 -10.44 -49.75 -28.04
N ALA A 142 -10.31 -48.87 -29.03
CA ALA A 142 -10.26 -47.43 -28.82
C ALA A 142 -11.58 -46.95 -28.20
N VAL A 143 -11.51 -46.36 -27.02
CA VAL A 143 -12.61 -45.55 -26.48
C VAL A 143 -12.80 -44.39 -27.46
N GLN A 144 -13.93 -44.37 -28.16
CA GLN A 144 -14.28 -43.26 -29.04
C GLN A 144 -14.39 -41.99 -28.18
N PRO A 145 -13.62 -40.93 -28.47
CA PRO A 145 -13.82 -39.67 -27.77
C PRO A 145 -15.20 -39.14 -28.14
N ALA A 146 -16.02 -38.85 -27.13
CA ALA A 146 -17.32 -38.23 -27.30
C ALA A 146 -17.17 -37.02 -28.23
N GLN A 147 -17.87 -37.07 -29.37
CA GLN A 147 -17.93 -35.98 -30.34
C GLN A 147 -18.81 -34.85 -29.79
N GLY A 148 -18.28 -34.13 -28.82
CA GLY A 148 -18.65 -32.75 -28.54
C GLY A 148 -17.38 -31.95 -28.72
N ALA A 149 -17.31 -31.11 -29.76
CA ALA A 149 -16.22 -30.18 -29.94
C ALA A 149 -16.25 -29.18 -28.77
N HIS A 150 -15.63 -29.55 -27.64
CA HIS A 150 -15.31 -28.61 -26.58
C HIS A 150 -14.29 -27.63 -27.17
N LYS A 151 -14.78 -26.55 -27.78
CA LYS A 151 -13.94 -25.45 -28.23
C LYS A 151 -13.16 -24.99 -27.00
N ALA A 152 -11.82 -25.03 -27.08
CA ALA A 152 -10.98 -24.52 -26.02
C ALA A 152 -11.38 -23.07 -25.70
N PHE A 153 -11.30 -22.69 -24.42
CA PHE A 153 -11.62 -21.31 -24.02
C PHE A 153 -10.69 -20.34 -24.74
N ASP A 154 -11.27 -19.33 -25.39
CA ASP A 154 -10.53 -18.28 -26.10
C ASP A 154 -10.18 -17.17 -25.11
N TYR A 155 -8.97 -17.24 -24.58
CA TYR A 155 -8.48 -16.29 -23.59
C TYR A 155 -8.35 -14.86 -24.16
N GLU A 156 -7.90 -14.71 -25.40
CA GLU A 156 -7.71 -13.39 -26.02
C GLU A 156 -9.05 -12.69 -26.27
N SER A 157 -10.06 -13.44 -26.76
CA SER A 157 -11.41 -12.90 -26.90
C SER A 157 -12.01 -12.47 -25.56
N PHE A 158 -11.75 -13.22 -24.48
CA PHE A 158 -12.17 -12.83 -23.14
C PHE A 158 -11.50 -11.55 -22.67
N TYR A 159 -10.18 -11.41 -22.85
CA TYR A 159 -9.46 -10.16 -22.49
C TYR A 159 -10.04 -8.96 -23.24
N GLN A 160 -10.22 -9.09 -24.56
CA GLN A 160 -10.79 -8.02 -25.37
C GLN A 160 -12.20 -7.67 -24.90
N THR A 161 -13.03 -8.66 -24.57
CA THR A 161 -14.38 -8.44 -24.05
C THR A 161 -14.37 -7.65 -22.74
N GLU A 162 -13.45 -7.94 -21.80
CA GLU A 162 -13.33 -7.19 -20.55
C GLU A 162 -12.79 -5.76 -20.76
N LEU A 163 -11.87 -5.58 -21.72
CA LEU A 163 -11.35 -4.26 -22.09
C LEU A 163 -12.42 -3.41 -22.80
N ASP A 164 -13.22 -4.02 -23.69
CA ASP A 164 -14.31 -3.35 -24.39
C ASP A 164 -15.37 -2.82 -23.41
N LYS A 165 -15.62 -3.54 -22.30
CA LYS A 165 -16.48 -3.02 -21.21
C LYS A 165 -15.92 -1.71 -20.64
N LYS A 166 -14.61 -1.64 -20.40
CA LYS A 166 -13.93 -0.43 -19.89
C LYS A 166 -13.91 0.73 -20.90
N HIS A 167 -13.81 0.42 -22.19
CA HIS A 167 -13.92 1.44 -23.23
C HIS A 167 -15.36 1.95 -23.38
N LYS A 168 -16.36 1.05 -23.29
CA LYS A 168 -17.78 1.37 -23.40
C LYS A 168 -18.28 2.22 -22.24
N ASP A 169 -17.89 1.89 -21.00
CA ASP A 169 -18.25 2.66 -19.81
C ASP A 169 -17.32 3.88 -19.55
N LYS A 170 -16.39 4.14 -20.47
CA LYS A 170 -15.42 5.24 -20.42
C LYS A 170 -14.52 5.25 -19.17
N SER A 171 -14.43 4.13 -18.44
CA SER A 171 -13.56 3.98 -17.27
C SER A 171 -12.16 3.42 -17.57
N TYR A 172 -11.86 3.12 -18.85
CA TYR A 172 -10.50 2.80 -19.29
C TYR A 172 -9.54 3.96 -18.98
N ARG A 173 -8.37 3.64 -18.43
CA ARG A 173 -7.42 4.65 -17.94
C ARG A 173 -6.24 4.77 -18.89
N TYR A 174 -6.02 5.99 -19.37
CA TYR A 174 -4.78 6.39 -20.03
C TYR A 174 -3.93 7.15 -19.00
N PHE A 175 -2.71 6.69 -18.75
CA PHE A 175 -1.83 7.33 -17.78
C PHE A 175 -1.04 8.46 -18.42
N ASN A 176 -1.07 9.64 -17.79
CA ASN A 176 -0.27 10.78 -18.21
C ASN A 176 1.19 10.57 -17.79
N ASN A 177 2.12 10.69 -18.74
CA ASN A 177 3.55 10.65 -18.45
C ASN A 177 3.97 11.99 -17.81
N ILE A 178 4.10 12.01 -16.49
CA ILE A 178 4.41 13.20 -15.68
C ILE A 178 5.62 12.92 -14.79
N ASN A 179 6.67 13.72 -14.95
CA ASN A 179 7.95 13.57 -14.27
C ASN A 179 8.19 14.78 -13.37
N ARG A 180 7.92 14.62 -12.06
CA ARG A 180 8.00 15.71 -11.07
C ARG A 180 9.43 16.20 -10.89
N LEU A 181 9.63 17.52 -10.86
CA LEU A 181 10.95 18.14 -10.78
C LEU A 181 11.26 18.55 -9.33
N ALA A 182 12.22 17.87 -8.69
CA ALA A 182 12.58 18.15 -7.29
C ALA A 182 13.00 19.61 -7.04
N GLN A 183 13.77 20.19 -7.96
CA GLN A 183 14.29 21.56 -7.87
C GLN A 183 13.25 22.64 -8.23
N LYS A 184 12.09 22.25 -8.76
CA LYS A 184 11.03 23.16 -9.21
C LYS A 184 9.66 22.76 -8.69
N PHE A 185 9.59 22.08 -7.55
CA PHE A 185 8.31 21.67 -6.97
C PHE A 185 7.37 22.88 -6.82
N PRO A 186 6.09 22.80 -7.25
CA PRO A 186 5.33 21.61 -7.67
C PRO A 186 5.30 21.33 -9.20
N THR A 187 6.22 21.88 -9.98
CA THR A 187 6.32 21.66 -11.44
C THR A 187 6.78 20.23 -11.79
N ALA A 188 6.31 19.73 -12.93
CA ALA A 188 6.75 18.52 -13.59
C ALA A 188 6.99 18.77 -15.08
N HIS A 189 7.58 17.81 -15.79
CA HIS A 189 7.54 17.78 -17.26
C HIS A 189 6.73 16.58 -17.78
N THR A 190 6.06 16.77 -18.91
CA THR A 190 5.34 15.71 -19.61
C THR A 190 6.31 14.79 -20.37
N GLY A 191 5.78 13.74 -21.01
CA GLY A 191 6.56 12.90 -21.94
C GLY A 191 7.14 13.62 -23.16
N THR A 192 6.64 14.82 -23.49
CA THR A 192 7.19 15.68 -24.56
C THR A 192 8.20 16.70 -24.05
N GLY A 193 8.46 16.73 -22.74
CA GLY A 193 9.36 17.70 -22.09
C GLY A 193 8.70 19.02 -21.70
N GLU A 194 7.41 19.20 -21.97
CA GLU A 194 6.67 20.40 -21.61
C GLU A 194 6.44 20.51 -20.11
N HIS A 195 6.66 21.70 -19.54
CA HIS A 195 6.45 21.94 -18.11
C HIS A 195 4.98 22.15 -17.77
N VAL A 196 4.55 21.54 -16.66
CA VAL A 196 3.19 21.66 -16.11
C VAL A 196 3.24 21.78 -14.59
N THR A 197 2.25 22.45 -14.00
CA THR A 197 2.10 22.57 -12.55
C THR A 197 1.22 21.43 -12.03
N VAL A 198 1.71 20.63 -11.08
CA VAL A 198 1.00 19.44 -10.59
C VAL A 198 0.16 19.76 -9.35
N TRP A 199 -1.16 19.64 -9.50
CA TRP A 199 -2.15 19.97 -8.46
C TRP A 199 -2.87 18.75 -7.87
N CYS A 200 -2.55 17.54 -8.32
CA CYS A 200 -3.18 16.29 -7.86
C CYS A 200 -2.19 15.27 -7.27
N SER A 201 -0.99 15.71 -6.86
CA SER A 201 -0.02 14.86 -6.18
C SER A 201 -0.38 14.67 -4.71
N ASN A 202 -0.20 13.47 -4.18
CA ASN A 202 -0.34 13.20 -2.74
C ASN A 202 0.96 13.43 -1.96
N ASP A 203 2.01 13.97 -2.58
CA ASP A 203 3.19 14.50 -1.86
C ASP A 203 2.85 15.84 -1.21
N TYR A 204 1.93 15.76 -0.25
CA TYR A 204 1.16 16.88 0.29
C TYR A 204 2.00 18.01 0.88
N LEU A 205 3.17 17.64 1.41
CA LEU A 205 4.08 18.55 2.09
C LEU A 205 5.37 18.79 1.28
N GLY A 206 5.49 18.20 0.08
CA GLY A 206 6.68 18.32 -0.76
C GLY A 206 7.91 17.64 -0.15
N MET A 207 7.72 16.63 0.69
CA MET A 207 8.83 15.94 1.36
C MET A 207 9.64 15.08 0.40
N SER A 208 9.07 14.69 -0.76
CA SER A 208 9.83 13.88 -1.74
C SER A 208 11.01 14.63 -2.36
N LYS A 209 11.05 15.97 -2.23
CA LYS A 209 12.16 16.81 -2.68
C LYS A 209 12.94 17.48 -1.55
N HIS A 210 12.52 17.30 -0.30
CA HIS A 210 13.10 18.01 0.84
C HIS A 210 14.58 17.66 0.98
N GLU A 211 15.44 18.68 1.14
CA GLU A 211 16.90 18.52 1.10
C GLU A 211 17.39 17.51 2.14
N ALA A 212 16.95 17.62 3.40
CA ALA A 212 17.33 16.66 4.44
C ALA A 212 16.99 15.20 4.06
N VAL A 213 15.86 14.98 3.37
CA VAL A 213 15.43 13.66 2.93
C VAL A 213 16.31 13.18 1.77
N THR A 214 16.49 14.00 0.74
CA THR A 214 17.25 13.60 -0.46
C THR A 214 18.73 13.40 -0.17
N GLU A 215 19.35 14.23 0.68
CA GLU A 215 20.75 14.06 1.11
C GLU A 215 20.94 12.80 1.95
N THR A 216 20.01 12.51 2.88
CA THR A 216 20.05 11.25 3.65
C THR A 216 19.92 10.03 2.73
N MET A 217 19.04 10.11 1.73
CA MET A 217 18.87 9.03 0.76
C MET A 217 20.15 8.83 -0.06
N LYS A 218 20.80 9.89 -0.55
CA LYS A 218 22.08 9.80 -1.29
C LYS A 218 23.17 9.15 -0.42
N ALA A 219 23.38 9.63 0.80
CA ALA A 219 24.36 9.07 1.71
C ALA A 219 24.09 7.59 2.06
N THR A 220 22.81 7.21 2.18
CA THR A 220 22.41 5.82 2.44
C THR A 220 22.66 4.94 1.21
N LEU A 221 22.39 5.47 0.01
CA LEU A 221 22.65 4.77 -1.25
C LEU A 221 24.14 4.48 -1.44
N ASP A 222 25.00 5.46 -1.16
CA ASP A 222 26.46 5.28 -1.24
C ASP A 222 26.98 4.24 -0.24
N LYS A 223 26.37 4.18 0.95
CA LYS A 223 26.81 3.27 2.02
C LYS A 223 26.28 1.84 1.88
N TYR A 224 24.99 1.68 1.56
CA TYR A 224 24.29 0.39 1.63
C TYR A 224 23.82 -0.13 0.26
N GLY A 225 23.97 0.66 -0.80
CA GLY A 225 23.47 0.32 -2.12
C GLY A 225 21.94 0.43 -2.23
N ALA A 226 21.40 -0.14 -3.31
CA ALA A 226 20.00 0.05 -3.69
C ALA A 226 19.04 -0.86 -2.90
N GLY A 227 19.03 -2.16 -3.19
CA GLY A 227 18.04 -3.11 -2.65
C GLY A 227 18.43 -3.69 -1.29
N ALA A 228 17.43 -4.07 -0.48
CA ALA A 228 17.67 -4.77 0.79
C ALA A 228 18.24 -6.18 0.60
N GLY A 229 18.14 -6.77 -0.59
CA GLY A 229 18.75 -8.07 -0.93
C GLY A 229 18.02 -9.31 -0.38
N GLY A 230 16.93 -9.14 0.37
CA GLY A 230 16.15 -10.28 0.87
C GLY A 230 14.89 -9.89 1.63
N THR A 231 14.21 -10.90 2.19
CA THR A 231 13.03 -10.71 3.04
C THR A 231 13.45 -10.27 4.44
N ARG A 232 12.51 -9.82 5.29
CA ARG A 232 12.81 -9.47 6.69
C ARG A 232 13.53 -10.60 7.44
N ASN A 233 13.19 -11.86 7.20
CA ASN A 233 13.84 -12.99 7.88
C ASN A 233 15.19 -13.39 7.26
N ILE A 234 15.45 -13.05 6.00
CA ILE A 234 16.62 -13.53 5.25
C ILE A 234 17.37 -12.31 4.73
N ALA A 235 18.34 -11.83 5.50
CA ALA A 235 19.25 -10.71 5.16
C ALA A 235 18.60 -9.33 4.87
N GLY A 236 17.27 -9.20 4.86
CA GLY A 236 16.56 -7.94 4.58
C GLY A 236 16.07 -7.15 5.80
N ASN A 237 16.53 -7.48 7.01
CA ASN A 237 16.22 -6.74 8.23
C ASN A 237 17.47 -5.99 8.73
N ALA A 238 17.52 -4.69 8.47
CA ALA A 238 18.62 -3.83 8.89
C ALA A 238 18.23 -2.96 10.08
N GLN A 239 19.22 -2.38 10.76
CA GLN A 239 19.01 -1.42 11.85
C GLN A 239 18.10 -0.25 11.42
N LEU A 240 18.17 0.17 10.16
CA LEU A 240 17.30 1.22 9.62
C LEU A 240 15.81 0.85 9.70
N HIS A 241 15.45 -0.41 9.44
CA HIS A 241 14.07 -0.88 9.57
C HIS A 241 13.60 -0.84 11.02
N LEU A 242 14.44 -1.30 11.95
CA LEU A 242 14.13 -1.27 13.39
C LEU A 242 13.98 0.17 13.88
N SER A 243 14.86 1.08 13.46
CA SER A 243 14.77 2.50 13.81
C SER A 243 13.51 3.16 13.25
N LEU A 244 13.10 2.82 12.03
CA LEU A 244 11.85 3.32 11.45
C LEU A 244 10.63 2.78 12.19
N GLU A 245 10.60 1.48 12.51
CA GLU A 245 9.51 0.87 13.28
C GLU A 245 9.41 1.48 14.69
N HIS A 246 10.54 1.73 15.34
CA HIS A 246 10.55 2.44 16.62
C HIS A 246 10.03 3.87 16.52
N GLU A 247 10.48 4.64 15.50
CA GLU A 247 10.04 6.02 15.29
C GLU A 247 8.53 6.11 15.01
N LEU A 248 7.99 5.14 14.25
CA LEU A 248 6.56 5.04 13.97
C LEU A 248 5.75 4.66 15.21
N ALA A 249 6.27 3.76 16.04
CA ALA A 249 5.65 3.39 17.32
C ALA A 249 5.58 4.61 18.24
N ASP A 250 6.68 5.37 18.34
CA ASP A 250 6.78 6.61 19.13
C ASP A 250 5.83 7.70 18.60
N LEU A 251 5.80 7.94 17.28
CA LEU A 251 4.89 8.89 16.64
C LEU A 251 3.41 8.66 17.02
N HIS A 252 3.01 7.39 17.10
CA HIS A 252 1.62 7.00 17.37
C HIS A 252 1.36 6.67 18.84
N LYS A 253 2.35 6.88 19.73
CA LYS A 253 2.30 6.49 21.14
C LYS A 253 1.85 5.03 21.34
N LYS A 254 2.31 4.14 20.46
CA LYS A 254 2.00 2.71 20.51
C LYS A 254 3.21 1.88 20.93
N PRO A 255 3.01 0.74 21.59
CA PRO A 255 4.11 -0.13 21.99
C PRO A 255 4.97 -0.65 20.83
N ALA A 256 4.40 -0.82 19.63
CA ALA A 256 5.12 -1.32 18.47
C ALA A 256 4.53 -0.83 17.14
N ALA A 257 5.34 -0.89 16.10
CA ALA A 257 4.92 -0.70 14.71
C ALA A 257 5.61 -1.72 13.79
N LEU A 258 5.05 -1.91 12.59
CA LEU A 258 5.57 -2.85 11.59
C LEU A 258 5.48 -2.26 10.19
N VAL A 259 6.59 -2.30 9.45
CA VAL A 259 6.68 -1.70 8.11
C VAL A 259 6.42 -2.74 7.00
N PHE A 260 5.65 -2.32 6.00
CA PHE A 260 5.24 -3.06 4.80
C PHE A 260 5.63 -2.32 3.52
N SER A 261 5.57 -3.02 2.38
CA SER A 261 5.87 -2.45 1.06
C SER A 261 4.97 -1.27 0.66
N SER A 262 3.72 -1.24 1.12
CA SER A 262 2.77 -0.13 0.95
C SER A 262 1.66 -0.21 1.99
N CYS A 263 0.89 0.86 2.17
CA CYS A 263 -0.27 0.80 3.07
C CYS A 263 -1.42 -0.01 2.47
N PHE A 264 -1.43 -0.22 1.14
CA PHE A 264 -2.34 -1.19 0.54
C PHE A 264 -2.07 -2.58 1.12
N VAL A 265 -0.80 -3.00 1.14
CA VAL A 265 -0.38 -4.28 1.70
C VAL A 265 -0.58 -4.31 3.22
N ALA A 266 -0.25 -3.24 3.93
CA ALA A 266 -0.46 -3.18 5.39
C ALA A 266 -1.93 -3.39 5.77
N ASN A 267 -2.85 -2.70 5.08
CA ASN A 267 -4.29 -2.83 5.30
C ASN A 267 -4.79 -4.24 4.96
N ASP A 268 -4.48 -4.72 3.75
CA ASP A 268 -4.90 -6.05 3.29
C ASP A 268 -4.37 -7.15 4.21
N ALA A 269 -3.07 -7.16 4.47
CA ALA A 269 -2.40 -8.18 5.26
C ALA A 269 -2.86 -8.19 6.72
N THR A 270 -3.08 -7.03 7.33
CA THR A 270 -3.51 -6.92 8.73
C THR A 270 -4.95 -7.37 8.91
N LEU A 271 -5.88 -6.83 8.11
CA LEU A 271 -7.29 -7.17 8.21
C LEU A 271 -7.54 -8.65 7.85
N SER A 272 -6.91 -9.15 6.79
CA SER A 272 -7.06 -10.55 6.37
C SER A 272 -6.53 -11.53 7.43
N THR A 273 -5.34 -11.26 7.99
CA THR A 273 -4.70 -12.13 8.98
C THR A 273 -5.44 -12.09 10.32
N LEU A 274 -5.73 -10.90 10.84
CA LEU A 274 -6.32 -10.73 12.17
C LEU A 274 -7.73 -11.32 12.22
N ALA A 275 -8.60 -10.90 11.30
CA ALA A 275 -9.99 -11.39 11.28
C ALA A 275 -10.08 -12.87 10.89
N GLY A 276 -9.19 -13.38 10.03
CA GLY A 276 -9.14 -14.81 9.68
C GLY A 276 -8.65 -15.70 10.82
N LYS A 277 -8.01 -15.14 11.86
CA LYS A 277 -7.56 -15.87 13.06
C LYS A 277 -8.55 -15.82 14.21
N MET A 278 -9.36 -14.76 14.30
CA MET A 278 -10.34 -14.61 15.37
C MET A 278 -11.60 -15.44 15.08
N PRO A 279 -11.98 -16.42 15.94
CA PRO A 279 -13.11 -17.30 15.70
C PRO A 279 -14.42 -16.52 15.56
N GLY A 280 -15.10 -16.68 14.43
CA GLY A 280 -16.40 -16.03 14.19
C GLY A 280 -16.34 -14.50 14.10
N CYS A 281 -15.17 -13.92 13.81
CA CYS A 281 -14.99 -12.48 13.74
C CYS A 281 -16.03 -11.80 12.82
N VAL A 282 -16.54 -10.64 13.26
CA VAL A 282 -17.38 -9.76 12.45
C VAL A 282 -16.67 -8.43 12.23
N ILE A 283 -16.54 -8.00 10.97
CA ILE A 283 -15.97 -6.71 10.62
C ILE A 283 -17.08 -5.72 10.27
N PHE A 284 -17.07 -4.57 10.92
CA PHE A 284 -17.92 -3.41 10.63
C PHE A 284 -17.10 -2.45 9.78
N SER A 285 -17.47 -2.29 8.50
CA SER A 285 -16.73 -1.49 7.54
C SER A 285 -17.53 -0.26 7.16
N ASP A 286 -16.90 0.91 7.20
CA ASP A 286 -17.48 2.10 6.58
C ASP A 286 -17.69 1.84 5.08
N SER A 287 -18.80 2.33 4.52
CA SER A 287 -19.15 2.12 3.11
C SER A 287 -18.17 2.77 2.13
N SER A 288 -17.42 3.76 2.57
CA SER A 288 -16.45 4.53 1.77
C SER A 288 -15.00 4.11 2.02
N ASN A 289 -14.77 2.99 2.73
CA ASN A 289 -13.44 2.47 2.99
C ASN A 289 -12.65 2.21 1.71
N HIS A 290 -11.35 2.55 1.75
CA HIS A 290 -10.42 2.32 0.67
C HIS A 290 -10.37 0.85 0.22
N ALA A 291 -10.12 0.66 -1.07
CA ALA A 291 -10.07 -0.66 -1.70
C ALA A 291 -9.15 -1.65 -0.99
N SER A 292 -8.03 -1.21 -0.41
CA SER A 292 -7.13 -2.10 0.34
C SER A 292 -7.77 -2.72 1.57
N MET A 293 -8.58 -1.94 2.30
CA MET A 293 -9.30 -2.46 3.47
C MET A 293 -10.40 -3.42 3.01
N ILE A 294 -11.13 -3.06 1.96
CA ILE A 294 -12.15 -3.94 1.36
C ILE A 294 -11.54 -5.29 0.93
N GLN A 295 -10.35 -5.29 0.32
CA GLN A 295 -9.67 -6.53 -0.05
C GLN A 295 -9.27 -7.36 1.17
N GLY A 296 -8.65 -6.74 2.19
CA GLY A 296 -8.30 -7.44 3.43
C GLY A 296 -9.51 -8.08 4.12
N ILE A 297 -10.62 -7.34 4.20
CA ILE A 297 -11.89 -7.84 4.73
C ILE A 297 -12.40 -9.02 3.90
N LYS A 298 -12.39 -8.93 2.57
CA LYS A 298 -12.81 -10.03 1.69
C LYS A 298 -11.91 -11.26 1.83
N HIS A 299 -10.60 -11.07 1.86
CA HIS A 299 -9.61 -12.14 1.99
C HIS A 299 -9.65 -12.85 3.34
N SER A 300 -10.11 -12.16 4.40
CA SER A 300 -10.27 -12.77 5.73
C SER A 300 -11.30 -13.91 5.76
N GLY A 301 -12.31 -13.87 4.89
CA GLY A 301 -13.49 -14.74 4.96
C GLY A 301 -14.42 -14.46 6.15
N ALA A 302 -14.13 -13.44 6.97
CA ALA A 302 -14.95 -13.05 8.11
C ALA A 302 -16.32 -12.52 7.67
N GLN A 303 -17.32 -12.61 8.55
CA GLN A 303 -18.59 -11.93 8.33
C GLN A 303 -18.34 -10.43 8.31
N LYS A 304 -19.02 -9.71 7.42
CA LYS A 304 -18.94 -8.25 7.35
C LYS A 304 -20.31 -7.59 7.42
N LYS A 305 -20.38 -6.44 8.08
CA LYS A 305 -21.52 -5.53 8.09
C LYS A 305 -21.01 -4.17 7.60
N ILE A 306 -21.68 -3.59 6.60
CA ILE A 306 -21.26 -2.31 6.02
C ILE A 306 -22.18 -1.24 6.61
N PHE A 307 -21.62 -0.30 7.36
CA PHE A 307 -22.38 0.85 7.86
C PHE A 307 -22.28 2.01 6.87
N ARG A 308 -23.25 2.93 6.93
CA ARG A 308 -23.30 4.08 6.01
C ARG A 308 -22.15 5.02 6.35
N HIS A 309 -21.57 5.65 5.35
CA HIS A 309 -20.40 6.51 5.51
C HIS A 309 -20.55 7.50 6.67
N ASN A 310 -19.65 7.43 7.65
CA ASN A 310 -19.65 8.26 8.87
C ASN A 310 -20.94 8.22 9.72
N ASP A 311 -21.84 7.26 9.50
CA ASP A 311 -23.10 7.14 10.23
C ASP A 311 -22.92 6.30 11.50
N VAL A 312 -22.61 6.99 12.60
CA VAL A 312 -22.40 6.40 13.94
C VAL A 312 -23.65 5.66 14.43
N ALA A 313 -24.85 6.18 14.18
CA ALA A 313 -26.09 5.55 14.62
C ALA A 313 -26.35 4.22 13.89
N HIS A 314 -26.05 4.16 12.58
CA HIS A 314 -26.12 2.92 11.83
C HIS A 314 -25.07 1.91 12.28
N LEU A 315 -23.85 2.37 12.55
CA LEU A 315 -22.79 1.52 13.12
C LEU A 315 -23.25 0.92 14.47
N GLU A 316 -23.81 1.73 15.37
CA GLU A 316 -24.32 1.26 16.66
C GLU A 316 -25.44 0.23 16.49
N ALA A 317 -26.42 0.48 15.61
CA ALA A 317 -27.48 -0.49 15.33
C ALA A 317 -26.93 -1.83 14.80
N GLN A 318 -25.87 -1.78 13.97
CA GLN A 318 -25.21 -2.99 13.50
C GLN A 318 -24.45 -3.71 14.62
N LEU A 319 -23.74 -2.99 15.49
CA LEU A 319 -23.00 -3.55 16.63
C LEU A 319 -23.95 -4.24 17.62
N GLN A 320 -25.10 -3.63 17.92
CA GLN A 320 -26.15 -4.21 18.79
C GLN A 320 -26.68 -5.56 18.28
N SER A 321 -26.62 -5.78 16.96
CA SER A 321 -27.09 -7.04 16.35
C SER A 321 -26.13 -8.22 16.50
N VAL A 322 -24.98 -8.04 17.17
CA VAL A 322 -23.94 -9.06 17.35
C VAL A 322 -23.62 -9.22 18.83
N ASP A 323 -23.54 -10.48 19.30
CA ASP A 323 -23.22 -10.79 20.70
C ASP A 323 -21.89 -10.15 21.14
N ILE A 324 -21.85 -9.62 22.37
CA ILE A 324 -20.69 -8.89 22.90
C ILE A 324 -19.41 -9.76 22.97
N ASN A 325 -19.54 -11.08 23.09
CA ASN A 325 -18.42 -12.02 23.17
C ASN A 325 -17.87 -12.43 21.80
N VAL A 326 -18.58 -12.14 20.71
CA VAL A 326 -18.06 -12.35 19.36
C VAL A 326 -16.95 -11.32 19.10
N PRO A 327 -15.77 -11.71 18.59
CA PRO A 327 -14.72 -10.77 18.22
C PRO A 327 -15.17 -9.81 17.11
N LYS A 328 -14.88 -8.52 17.26
CA LYS A 328 -15.31 -7.48 16.33
C LYS A 328 -14.16 -6.56 15.95
N ILE A 329 -14.17 -6.08 14.71
CA ILE A 329 -13.31 -4.99 14.25
C ILE A 329 -14.19 -3.91 13.61
N ILE A 330 -14.02 -2.65 13.99
CA ILE A 330 -14.58 -1.49 13.30
C ILE A 330 -13.47 -0.86 12.46
N ALA A 331 -13.61 -0.92 11.13
CA ALA A 331 -12.62 -0.43 10.17
C ALA A 331 -13.14 0.83 9.47
N PHE A 332 -12.36 1.91 9.52
CA PHE A 332 -12.74 3.23 9.00
C PHE A 332 -11.51 4.11 8.74
N GLU A 333 -11.70 5.24 8.06
CA GLU A 333 -10.63 6.22 7.78
C GLU A 333 -10.76 7.45 8.67
N SER A 334 -9.63 8.08 8.98
CA SER A 334 -9.60 9.40 9.61
C SER A 334 -9.95 10.50 8.60
N VAL A 335 -9.30 10.52 7.43
CA VAL A 335 -9.51 11.48 6.33
C VAL A 335 -9.82 10.69 5.07
N TYR A 336 -11.05 10.78 4.57
CA TYR A 336 -11.47 10.01 3.40
C TYR A 336 -10.95 10.64 2.12
N SER A 337 -10.17 9.86 1.38
CA SER A 337 -9.33 10.36 0.28
C SER A 337 -10.06 11.13 -0.82
N MET A 338 -11.32 10.82 -1.15
CA MET A 338 -12.01 11.36 -2.32
C MET A 338 -12.97 12.52 -2.04
N CYS A 339 -13.63 12.52 -0.88
CA CYS A 339 -14.54 13.57 -0.44
C CYS A 339 -13.92 14.53 0.57
N GLY A 340 -12.82 14.15 1.22
CA GLY A 340 -12.16 14.95 2.25
C GLY A 340 -12.91 14.99 3.58
N SER A 341 -13.94 14.16 3.78
CA SER A 341 -14.62 14.04 5.07
C SER A 341 -13.67 13.51 6.14
N ILE A 342 -13.99 13.83 7.41
CA ILE A 342 -13.27 13.33 8.57
C ILE A 342 -14.14 12.30 9.28
N GLY A 343 -13.55 11.17 9.67
CA GLY A 343 -14.26 10.12 10.42
C GLY A 343 -14.66 10.59 11.82
N PRO A 344 -15.81 10.14 12.36
CA PRO A 344 -16.24 10.42 13.73
C PRO A 344 -15.47 9.54 14.73
N ILE A 345 -14.15 9.77 14.85
CA ILE A 345 -13.22 8.88 15.55
C ILE A 345 -13.60 8.73 17.03
N LYS A 346 -13.99 9.84 17.71
CA LYS A 346 -14.33 9.83 19.15
C LYS A 346 -15.54 8.94 19.42
N GLU A 347 -16.55 9.07 18.60
CA GLU A 347 -17.81 8.35 18.68
C GLU A 347 -17.60 6.87 18.35
N ILE A 348 -16.82 6.56 17.33
CA ILE A 348 -16.49 5.19 16.96
C ILE A 348 -15.69 4.50 18.08
N VAL A 349 -14.72 5.18 18.69
CA VAL A 349 -13.99 4.68 19.86
C VAL A 349 -14.93 4.39 21.03
N ALA A 350 -15.88 5.28 21.31
CA ALA A 350 -16.86 5.07 22.38
C ALA A 350 -17.73 3.82 22.10
N LEU A 351 -18.17 3.63 20.86
CA LEU A 351 -18.90 2.42 20.46
C LEU A 351 -18.02 1.16 20.52
N ALA A 352 -16.75 1.25 20.12
CA ALA A 352 -15.82 0.13 20.18
C ALA A 352 -15.65 -0.38 21.62
N LYS A 353 -15.46 0.54 22.58
CA LYS A 353 -15.42 0.23 24.01
C LYS A 353 -16.74 -0.36 24.50
N LYS A 354 -17.89 0.24 24.13
CA LYS A 354 -19.23 -0.21 24.55
C LYS A 354 -19.59 -1.62 24.07
N TYR A 355 -19.16 -1.99 22.85
CA TYR A 355 -19.55 -3.24 22.19
C TYR A 355 -18.40 -4.27 22.07
N ASN A 356 -17.30 -4.04 22.79
CA ASN A 356 -16.11 -4.89 22.81
C ASN A 356 -15.58 -5.19 21.40
N ALA A 357 -15.23 -4.14 20.67
CA ALA A 357 -14.67 -4.21 19.33
C ALA A 357 -13.30 -3.53 19.28
N LEU A 358 -12.41 -4.04 18.42
CA LEU A 358 -11.17 -3.36 18.07
C LEU A 358 -11.44 -2.25 17.05
N THR A 359 -10.71 -1.15 17.16
CA THR A 359 -10.67 -0.09 16.15
C THR A 359 -9.50 -0.30 15.19
N PHE A 360 -9.80 -0.27 13.90
CA PHE A 360 -8.84 -0.24 12.81
C PHE A 360 -8.99 1.10 12.09
N LEU A 361 -8.07 2.03 12.38
CA LEU A 361 -8.11 3.39 11.86
C LEU A 361 -7.04 3.57 10.78
N ASP A 362 -7.47 3.88 9.57
CA ASP A 362 -6.58 4.29 8.48
C ASP A 362 -6.30 5.82 8.56
N GLU A 363 -5.04 6.18 8.83
CA GLU A 363 -4.52 7.55 8.90
C GLU A 363 -3.67 7.93 7.68
N VAL A 364 -3.77 7.19 6.57
CA VAL A 364 -2.97 7.38 5.36
C VAL A 364 -3.05 8.80 4.78
N HIS A 365 -4.21 9.44 4.87
CA HIS A 365 -4.45 10.80 4.41
C HIS A 365 -4.36 11.83 5.54
N ALA A 366 -3.75 11.48 6.67
CA ALA A 366 -3.66 12.35 7.83
C ALA A 366 -2.25 12.45 8.41
N VAL A 367 -1.52 11.34 8.48
CA VAL A 367 -0.15 11.32 9.00
C VAL A 367 0.75 12.32 8.27
N GLY A 368 1.59 13.01 9.03
CA GLY A 368 2.39 14.17 8.64
C GLY A 368 1.65 15.51 8.67
N MET A 369 0.31 15.51 8.57
CA MET A 369 -0.50 16.71 8.27
C MET A 369 -1.39 17.22 9.40
N TYR A 370 -1.72 16.37 10.38
CA TYR A 370 -2.56 16.75 11.52
C TYR A 370 -1.91 16.37 12.83
N GLY A 371 -2.20 17.14 13.87
CA GLY A 371 -1.65 16.98 15.20
C GLY A 371 -0.28 17.65 15.37
N SER A 372 0.13 17.79 16.64
CA SER A 372 1.34 18.53 17.01
C SER A 372 2.62 17.91 16.45
N THR A 373 2.64 16.60 16.22
CA THR A 373 3.81 15.90 15.70
C THR A 373 3.56 15.29 14.32
N GLY A 374 2.39 15.56 13.72
CA GLY A 374 1.98 14.91 12.47
C GLY A 374 1.56 13.46 12.67
N GLY A 375 1.13 13.07 13.87
CA GLY A 375 0.64 11.72 14.17
C GLY A 375 -0.71 11.40 13.52
N GLY A 376 -1.44 12.40 13.03
CA GLY A 376 -2.73 12.22 12.35
C GLY A 376 -3.88 12.89 13.08
N VAL A 377 -5.11 12.63 12.62
CA VAL A 377 -6.32 13.23 13.20
C VAL A 377 -6.54 12.73 14.62
N ALA A 378 -6.24 11.47 14.92
CA ALA A 378 -6.37 10.94 16.28
C ALA A 378 -5.43 11.66 17.26
N GLU A 379 -4.25 12.10 16.81
CA GLU A 379 -3.38 13.00 17.61
C GLU A 379 -4.07 14.34 17.83
N TYR A 380 -4.51 14.97 16.74
CA TYR A 380 -5.08 16.31 16.74
C TYR A 380 -6.27 16.45 17.69
N ILE A 381 -7.16 15.45 17.70
CA ILE A 381 -8.37 15.47 18.54
C ILE A 381 -8.18 14.79 19.91
N ASN A 382 -6.95 14.40 20.26
CA ASN A 382 -6.55 13.78 21.52
C ASN A 382 -7.23 12.44 21.84
N VAL A 383 -7.33 11.53 20.88
CA VAL A 383 -7.87 10.17 21.07
C VAL A 383 -6.96 9.05 20.57
N MET A 384 -5.72 9.38 20.18
CA MET A 384 -4.73 8.42 19.68
C MET A 384 -4.53 7.21 20.60
N ASP A 385 -4.51 7.41 21.92
CA ASP A 385 -4.29 6.34 22.90
C ASP A 385 -5.40 5.29 22.87
N ASP A 386 -6.63 5.70 22.52
CA ASP A 386 -7.81 4.84 22.49
C ASP A 386 -7.98 4.03 21.19
N ILE A 387 -7.13 4.26 20.18
CA ILE A 387 -7.15 3.50 18.93
C ILE A 387 -6.31 2.22 19.08
N ASP A 388 -6.86 1.07 18.70
CA ASP A 388 -6.15 -0.21 18.86
C ASP A 388 -5.10 -0.42 17.76
N ILE A 389 -5.45 -0.06 16.52
CA ILE A 389 -4.62 -0.27 15.33
C ILE A 389 -4.70 0.97 14.47
N ILE A 390 -3.55 1.63 14.27
CA ILE A 390 -3.40 2.73 13.32
C ILE A 390 -2.65 2.19 12.11
N THR A 391 -3.12 2.50 10.90
CA THR A 391 -2.35 2.29 9.67
C THR A 391 -1.99 3.60 9.01
N GLY A 392 -0.84 3.63 8.34
CA GLY A 392 -0.37 4.83 7.68
C GLY A 392 0.55 4.52 6.51
N THR A 393 0.80 5.53 5.68
CA THR A 393 1.69 5.41 4.53
C THR A 393 2.93 6.27 4.67
N LEU A 394 4.02 5.84 4.04
CA LEU A 394 5.24 6.63 3.87
C LEU A 394 5.25 7.39 2.52
N GLY A 395 4.27 7.13 1.64
CA GLY A 395 4.28 7.62 0.25
C GLY A 395 3.38 8.82 -0.04
N LYS A 396 2.93 9.53 0.98
CA LYS A 396 2.11 10.74 0.85
C LYS A 396 2.80 11.95 1.47
N ALA A 397 2.35 12.44 2.61
CA ALA A 397 2.97 13.58 3.30
C ALA A 397 4.47 13.35 3.58
N TYR A 398 4.89 12.12 3.86
CA TYR A 398 6.30 11.78 4.08
C TYR A 398 7.14 11.68 2.79
N GLY A 399 6.53 11.64 1.61
CA GLY A 399 7.24 11.81 0.33
C GLY A 399 8.08 10.63 -0.18
N VAL A 400 7.94 9.43 0.40
CA VAL A 400 8.74 8.25 -0.02
C VAL A 400 7.83 7.11 -0.48
N VAL A 401 7.98 5.87 0.04
CA VAL A 401 7.11 4.74 -0.28
C VAL A 401 7.15 3.72 0.85
N GLY A 402 6.01 3.07 1.10
CA GLY A 402 5.83 2.12 2.19
C GLY A 402 4.50 2.30 2.89
N GLY A 403 4.19 1.37 3.77
CA GLY A 403 3.09 1.48 4.72
C GLY A 403 3.46 0.84 6.04
N TYR A 404 2.64 1.06 7.05
CA TYR A 404 2.88 0.48 8.36
C TYR A 404 1.58 0.29 9.12
N ILE A 405 1.66 -0.52 10.16
CA ILE A 405 0.69 -0.53 11.27
C ILE A 405 1.40 -0.13 12.56
N ALA A 406 0.68 0.48 13.49
CA ALA A 406 1.11 0.73 14.86
C ALA A 406 0.00 0.27 15.82
N GLY A 407 0.37 -0.38 16.91
CA GLY A 407 -0.58 -0.95 17.86
C GLY A 407 0.11 -1.65 19.04
N SER A 408 -0.61 -2.54 19.72
CA SER A 408 -0.02 -3.31 20.82
C SER A 408 1.10 -4.24 20.32
N ALA A 409 2.12 -4.48 21.16
CA ALA A 409 3.22 -5.35 20.79
C ALA A 409 2.77 -6.79 20.41
N PRO A 410 1.82 -7.43 21.13
CA PRO A 410 1.32 -8.75 20.72
C PRO A 410 0.57 -8.72 19.39
N LEU A 411 -0.20 -7.67 19.10
CA LEU A 411 -0.87 -7.53 17.80
C LEU A 411 0.14 -7.40 16.67
N VAL A 412 1.10 -6.49 16.81
CA VAL A 412 2.16 -6.30 15.81
C VAL A 412 2.95 -7.59 15.61
N ASP A 413 3.26 -8.30 16.68
CA ASP A 413 4.01 -9.56 16.62
C ASP A 413 3.22 -10.70 15.96
N LEU A 414 1.91 -10.77 16.20
CA LEU A 414 1.00 -11.68 15.51
C LEU A 414 1.03 -11.41 14.00
N ILE A 415 0.88 -10.16 13.58
CA ILE A 415 0.90 -9.80 12.16
C ILE A 415 2.28 -10.11 11.54
N ARG A 416 3.37 -9.73 12.20
CA ARG A 416 4.74 -10.04 11.79
C ARG A 416 4.96 -11.54 11.57
N SER A 417 4.34 -12.38 12.40
CA SER A 417 4.55 -13.83 12.42
C SER A 417 3.62 -14.62 11.49
N TYR A 418 2.47 -14.07 11.11
CA TYR A 418 1.45 -14.79 10.35
C TYR A 418 1.08 -14.16 9.00
N ALA A 419 1.35 -12.88 8.77
CA ALA A 419 0.90 -12.20 7.57
C ALA A 419 1.78 -12.55 6.35
N PRO A 420 1.26 -13.28 5.34
CA PRO A 420 2.08 -13.68 4.19
C PRO A 420 2.56 -12.50 3.35
N GLY A 421 1.75 -11.43 3.27
CA GLY A 421 2.11 -10.17 2.60
C GLY A 421 3.28 -9.42 3.24
N PHE A 422 3.64 -9.76 4.49
CA PHE A 422 4.84 -9.28 5.17
C PHE A 422 6.02 -10.25 5.01
N ILE A 423 5.78 -11.55 5.22
CA ILE A 423 6.84 -12.56 5.34
C ILE A 423 7.49 -12.88 3.99
N PHE A 424 6.68 -13.04 2.94
CA PHE A 424 7.11 -13.60 1.66
C PHE A 424 7.33 -12.51 0.59
N THR A 425 7.91 -11.39 1.00
CA THR A 425 8.24 -10.28 0.11
C THR A 425 9.61 -9.71 0.45
N THR A 426 10.29 -9.14 -0.55
CA THR A 426 11.55 -8.42 -0.35
C THR A 426 11.30 -7.18 0.50
N SER A 427 12.19 -6.93 1.46
CA SER A 427 12.11 -5.78 2.35
C SER A 427 12.30 -4.46 1.59
N LEU A 428 11.78 -3.35 2.13
CA LEU A 428 11.97 -2.03 1.54
C LEU A 428 13.46 -1.69 1.41
N PRO A 429 13.89 -1.04 0.30
CA PRO A 429 15.24 -0.54 0.11
C PRO A 429 15.74 0.28 1.32
N PRO A 430 16.98 0.06 1.83
CA PRO A 430 17.52 0.86 2.93
C PRO A 430 17.49 2.36 2.67
N VAL A 431 17.74 2.78 1.42
CA VAL A 431 17.63 4.17 0.96
C VAL A 431 16.23 4.75 1.18
N VAL A 432 15.17 3.98 0.90
CA VAL A 432 13.77 4.39 1.12
C VAL A 432 13.47 4.50 2.61
N VAL A 433 13.93 3.53 3.41
CA VAL A 433 13.71 3.49 4.86
C VAL A 433 14.36 4.69 5.55
N ALA A 434 15.61 5.03 5.18
CA ALA A 434 16.33 6.16 5.74
C ALA A 434 15.68 7.51 5.36
N GLY A 435 15.22 7.66 4.12
CA GLY A 435 14.46 8.83 3.69
C GLY A 435 13.17 9.01 4.49
N ALA A 436 12.41 7.92 4.68
CA ALA A 436 11.16 7.97 5.45
C ALA A 436 11.42 8.32 6.92
N LEU A 437 12.43 7.71 7.56
CA LEU A 437 12.83 8.02 8.93
C LEU A 437 13.17 9.50 9.11
N THR A 438 13.91 10.07 8.16
CA THR A 438 14.30 11.48 8.18
C THR A 438 13.09 12.40 8.01
N SER A 439 12.21 12.06 7.06
CA SER A 439 10.98 12.81 6.80
C SER A 439 10.07 12.87 8.03
N ILE A 440 9.85 11.72 8.69
CA ILE A 440 9.05 11.63 9.92
C ILE A 440 9.68 12.49 11.03
N ARG A 441 10.97 12.32 11.30
CA ARG A 441 11.67 13.09 12.36
C ARG A 441 11.60 14.60 12.15
N TYR A 442 11.76 15.03 10.91
CA TYR A 442 11.63 16.44 10.55
C TYR A 442 10.21 16.95 10.80
N LEU A 443 9.18 16.26 10.29
CA LEU A 443 7.78 16.68 10.43
C LEU A 443 7.23 16.57 11.87
N LYS A 444 7.84 15.75 12.74
CA LYS A 444 7.55 15.74 14.18
C LYS A 444 7.92 17.05 14.87
N GLN A 445 8.89 17.77 14.33
CA GLN A 445 9.41 19.01 14.92
C GLN A 445 8.90 20.25 14.20
N SER A 446 8.69 20.17 12.89
CA SER A 446 8.26 21.29 12.05
C SER A 446 6.74 21.40 11.92
N GLN A 447 6.21 22.61 12.08
CA GLN A 447 4.81 22.95 11.78
C GLN A 447 4.62 23.67 10.44
N SER A 448 5.69 24.23 9.85
CA SER A 448 5.58 25.15 8.71
C SER A 448 4.89 24.51 7.50
N GLU A 449 5.18 23.24 7.24
CA GLU A 449 4.57 22.51 6.13
C GLU A 449 3.07 22.30 6.35
N ARG A 450 2.65 21.96 7.58
CA ARG A 450 1.23 21.78 7.89
C ARG A 450 0.46 23.09 7.82
N ILE A 451 0.99 24.14 8.43
CA ILE A 451 0.37 25.47 8.42
C ILE A 451 0.25 25.99 6.99
N GLY A 452 1.33 25.94 6.21
CA GLY A 452 1.33 26.38 4.81
C GLY A 452 0.33 25.60 3.95
N GLN A 453 0.19 24.29 4.17
CA GLN A 453 -0.82 23.48 3.47
C GLN A 453 -2.24 23.94 3.82
N GLN A 454 -2.55 24.10 5.11
CA GLN A 454 -3.88 24.49 5.56
C GLN A 454 -4.27 25.88 5.05
N LEU A 455 -3.34 26.85 5.11
CA LEU A 455 -3.55 28.20 4.56
C LEU A 455 -3.85 28.16 3.06
N ASN A 456 -3.02 27.44 2.28
CA ASN A 456 -3.21 27.34 0.83
C ASN A 456 -4.50 26.59 0.47
N THR A 457 -4.87 25.54 1.20
CA THR A 457 -6.15 24.85 0.99
C THR A 457 -7.33 25.78 1.27
N ARG A 458 -7.33 26.51 2.40
CA ARG A 458 -8.42 27.43 2.74
C ARG A 458 -8.56 28.55 1.72
N ALA A 459 -7.44 29.14 1.30
CA ALA A 459 -7.43 30.17 0.27
C ALA A 459 -8.00 29.66 -1.06
N LEU A 460 -7.63 28.45 -1.51
CA LEU A 460 -8.17 27.88 -2.73
C LEU A 460 -9.67 27.57 -2.60
N LYS A 461 -10.11 26.97 -1.49
CA LYS A 461 -11.53 26.70 -1.23
C LYS A 461 -12.36 27.99 -1.27
N ALA A 462 -11.89 29.05 -0.62
CA ALA A 462 -12.55 30.35 -0.61
C ALA A 462 -12.68 30.92 -2.02
N ARG A 463 -11.58 31.00 -2.77
CA ARG A 463 -11.58 31.54 -4.14
C ARG A 463 -12.50 30.78 -5.10
N LEU A 464 -12.54 29.45 -5.02
CA LEU A 464 -13.46 28.66 -5.83
C LEU A 464 -14.92 28.84 -5.38
N GLY A 465 -15.16 28.95 -4.07
CA GLY A 465 -16.47 29.23 -3.50
C GLY A 465 -17.03 30.61 -3.89
N ASP A 466 -16.20 31.65 -3.87
CA ASP A 466 -16.56 33.01 -4.29
C ASP A 466 -17.01 33.06 -5.77
N LEU A 467 -16.51 32.13 -6.58
CA LEU A 467 -16.92 31.97 -7.98
C LEU A 467 -18.15 31.06 -8.16
N GLY A 468 -18.64 30.41 -7.11
CA GLY A 468 -19.71 29.42 -7.18
C GLY A 468 -19.29 28.10 -7.84
N ILE A 469 -17.98 27.82 -7.97
CA ILE A 469 -17.49 26.53 -8.46
C ILE A 469 -17.81 25.45 -7.41
N PRO A 470 -18.41 24.32 -7.79
CA PRO A 470 -19.00 23.36 -6.85
C PRO A 470 -17.95 22.51 -6.11
N VAL A 471 -17.29 23.09 -5.10
CA VAL A 471 -16.39 22.36 -4.21
C VAL A 471 -17.21 21.49 -3.25
N VAL A 472 -16.93 20.18 -3.20
CA VAL A 472 -17.57 19.29 -2.23
C VAL A 472 -17.15 19.71 -0.80
N PRO A 473 -18.10 20.15 0.06
CA PRO A 473 -17.79 20.69 1.38
C PRO A 473 -17.08 19.67 2.27
N ASN A 474 -15.95 20.06 2.85
CA ASN A 474 -15.18 19.18 3.72
C ASN A 474 -14.18 19.96 4.62
N PRO A 475 -13.77 19.40 5.77
CA PRO A 475 -12.91 20.09 6.73
C PRO A 475 -11.42 19.74 6.60
N SER A 476 -11.02 19.09 5.48
CA SER A 476 -9.66 18.59 5.26
C SER A 476 -8.85 19.42 4.25
N HIS A 477 -7.60 19.02 4.01
CA HIS A 477 -6.70 19.61 3.00
C HIS A 477 -7.10 19.32 1.53
N ILE A 478 -8.11 18.48 1.27
CA ILE A 478 -8.49 18.04 -0.09
C ILE A 478 -9.55 19.01 -0.66
N VAL A 479 -9.39 19.39 -1.92
CA VAL A 479 -10.29 20.30 -2.66
C VAL A 479 -10.94 19.55 -3.84
N PRO A 480 -11.96 18.73 -3.59
CA PRO A 480 -12.74 18.05 -4.62
C PRO A 480 -13.70 19.01 -5.32
N VAL A 481 -13.56 19.23 -6.63
CA VAL A 481 -14.51 20.00 -7.45
C VAL A 481 -15.44 19.04 -8.18
N LEU A 482 -16.73 19.08 -7.87
CA LEU A 482 -17.75 18.20 -8.45
C LEU A 482 -17.99 18.54 -9.92
N VAL A 483 -18.01 17.50 -10.75
CA VAL A 483 -18.37 17.59 -12.17
C VAL A 483 -19.62 16.76 -12.46
N GLY A 484 -19.71 15.55 -11.89
CA GLY A 484 -20.88 14.68 -11.97
C GLY A 484 -21.07 13.95 -13.31
N ASP A 485 -20.07 14.01 -14.19
CA ASP A 485 -20.00 13.20 -15.42
C ASP A 485 -18.54 12.85 -15.75
N ALA A 486 -18.30 11.59 -16.13
CA ALA A 486 -16.96 11.05 -16.33
C ALA A 486 -16.25 11.58 -17.58
N GLU A 487 -16.98 11.72 -18.69
CA GLU A 487 -16.44 12.23 -19.95
C GLU A 487 -16.12 13.71 -19.83
N THR A 488 -17.04 14.48 -19.23
CA THR A 488 -16.86 15.89 -18.91
C THR A 488 -15.67 16.09 -17.99
N ALA A 489 -15.58 15.36 -16.86
CA ALA A 489 -14.45 15.49 -15.92
C ALA A 489 -13.11 15.19 -16.59
N LYS A 490 -13.04 14.14 -17.42
CA LYS A 490 -11.85 13.82 -18.21
C LYS A 490 -11.49 14.94 -19.19
N SER A 491 -12.46 15.45 -19.95
CA SER A 491 -12.21 16.50 -20.93
C SER A 491 -11.76 17.82 -20.31
N ILE A 492 -12.17 18.14 -19.08
CA ILE A 492 -11.67 19.28 -18.31
C ILE A 492 -10.22 19.04 -17.89
N SER A 493 -9.93 17.86 -17.33
CA SER A 493 -8.58 17.43 -16.95
C SER A 493 -7.59 17.50 -18.12
N ASP A 494 -8.01 17.04 -19.30
CA ASP A 494 -7.22 17.11 -20.52
C ASP A 494 -7.02 18.58 -20.99
N GLU A 495 -8.05 19.43 -20.96
CA GLU A 495 -7.91 20.85 -21.32
C GLU A 495 -6.96 21.58 -20.36
N LEU A 496 -7.12 21.38 -19.05
CA LEU A 496 -6.21 21.94 -18.04
C LEU A 496 -4.76 21.54 -18.33
N LEU A 497 -4.52 20.25 -18.65
CA LEU A 497 -3.18 19.74 -18.90
C LEU A 497 -2.58 20.33 -20.20
N TYR A 498 -3.29 20.21 -21.32
CA TYR A 498 -2.72 20.50 -22.63
C TYR A 498 -2.77 21.98 -23.00
N LYS A 499 -3.79 22.72 -22.56
CA LYS A 499 -3.95 24.16 -22.89
C LYS A 499 -3.40 25.06 -21.79
N HIS A 500 -3.67 24.73 -20.52
CA HIS A 500 -3.32 25.59 -19.39
C HIS A 500 -2.07 25.15 -18.61
N LYS A 501 -1.45 24.02 -18.99
CA LYS A 501 -0.25 23.47 -18.32
C LYS A 501 -0.49 23.18 -16.84
N ILE A 502 -1.71 22.81 -16.49
CA ILE A 502 -2.15 22.44 -15.14
C ILE A 502 -2.50 20.96 -15.12
N TYR A 503 -1.78 20.17 -14.31
CA TYR A 503 -2.13 18.77 -14.12
C TYR A 503 -3.03 18.58 -12.90
N VAL A 504 -4.33 18.42 -13.15
CA VAL A 504 -5.33 17.94 -12.18
C VAL A 504 -6.00 16.71 -12.76
N GLN A 505 -5.94 15.59 -12.06
CA GLN A 505 -6.52 14.32 -12.52
C GLN A 505 -8.05 14.30 -12.31
N SER A 506 -8.78 13.85 -13.33
CA SER A 506 -10.19 13.48 -13.18
C SER A 506 -10.33 12.14 -12.43
N ILE A 507 -11.27 12.11 -11.49
CA ILE A 507 -11.56 10.94 -10.65
C ILE A 507 -12.95 10.42 -11.02
N ASN A 508 -12.98 9.19 -11.52
CA ASN A 508 -14.17 8.51 -12.03
C ASN A 508 -14.37 7.15 -11.34
N TYR A 509 -15.46 6.45 -11.65
CA TYR A 509 -15.67 5.07 -11.23
C TYR A 509 -14.47 4.16 -11.57
N PRO A 510 -14.09 3.19 -10.71
CA PRO A 510 -14.68 2.81 -9.43
C PRO A 510 -14.16 3.58 -8.21
N THR A 511 -13.41 4.68 -8.41
CA THR A 511 -12.82 5.43 -7.30
C THR A 511 -13.86 6.31 -6.60
N VAL A 512 -14.86 6.81 -7.33
CA VAL A 512 -16.05 7.48 -6.80
C VAL A 512 -17.30 6.90 -7.46
N SER A 513 -18.46 7.10 -6.84
CA SER A 513 -19.76 6.67 -7.40
C SER A 513 -20.06 7.38 -8.72
N VAL A 514 -20.81 6.71 -9.59
CA VAL A 514 -21.30 7.31 -10.85
C VAL A 514 -22.16 8.53 -10.54
N GLY A 515 -21.96 9.62 -11.28
CA GLY A 515 -22.62 10.91 -11.03
C GLY A 515 -22.01 11.71 -9.88
N GLU A 516 -20.84 11.30 -9.37
CA GLU A 516 -20.04 12.04 -8.39
C GLU A 516 -18.59 12.25 -8.84
N GLU A 517 -18.35 12.16 -10.15
CA GLU A 517 -17.07 12.40 -10.79
C GLU A 517 -16.59 13.82 -10.48
N ARG A 518 -15.28 13.96 -10.27
CA ARG A 518 -14.71 15.18 -9.72
C ARG A 518 -13.27 15.39 -10.18
N LEU A 519 -12.84 16.63 -10.11
CA LEU A 519 -11.42 16.99 -10.13
C LEU A 519 -10.92 16.98 -8.70
N ARG A 520 -9.87 16.21 -8.41
CA ARG A 520 -9.30 16.15 -7.06
C ARG A 520 -8.05 17.00 -6.98
N ILE A 521 -8.20 18.18 -6.38
CA ILE A 521 -7.11 19.13 -6.19
C ILE A 521 -6.56 18.99 -4.77
N THR A 522 -5.23 19.01 -4.65
CA THR A 522 -4.51 18.79 -3.40
C THR A 522 -3.41 19.83 -3.26
N PRO A 523 -3.76 21.05 -2.79
CA PRO A 523 -2.79 22.10 -2.54
C PRO A 523 -1.72 21.63 -1.56
N THR A 524 -0.53 22.19 -1.72
CA THR A 524 0.64 21.93 -0.87
C THR A 524 1.21 23.28 -0.42
N PRO A 525 2.16 23.32 0.53
CA PRO A 525 2.86 24.56 0.87
C PRO A 525 3.57 25.22 -0.33
N GLY A 526 3.90 24.44 -1.36
CA GLY A 526 4.54 24.95 -2.59
C GLY A 526 3.59 25.60 -3.60
N HIS A 527 2.27 25.56 -3.36
CA HIS A 527 1.26 26.17 -4.22
C HIS A 527 0.92 27.57 -3.73
N GLY A 528 1.85 28.51 -3.91
CA GLY A 528 1.67 29.91 -3.51
C GLY A 528 0.55 30.64 -4.30
N PRO A 529 0.23 31.89 -3.91
CA PRO A 529 -0.90 32.63 -4.46
C PRO A 529 -0.90 32.77 -5.99
N GLU A 530 0.25 33.03 -6.60
CA GLU A 530 0.36 33.19 -8.06
C GLU A 530 -0.02 31.92 -8.83
N LEU A 531 0.44 30.75 -8.37
CA LEU A 531 0.06 29.48 -8.99
C LEU A 531 -1.44 29.22 -8.80
N MET A 532 -1.97 29.62 -7.65
CA MET A 532 -3.39 29.47 -7.32
C MET A 532 -4.27 30.36 -8.21
N ASP A 533 -3.87 31.61 -8.48
CA ASP A 533 -4.54 32.50 -9.43
C ASP A 533 -4.63 31.84 -10.81
N VAL A 534 -3.52 31.31 -11.32
CA VAL A 534 -3.48 30.61 -12.63
C VAL A 534 -4.44 29.42 -12.68
N LEU A 535 -4.54 28.64 -11.60
CA LEU A 535 -5.50 27.52 -11.51
C LEU A 535 -6.95 28.02 -11.51
N VAL A 536 -7.25 29.02 -10.68
CA VAL A 536 -8.60 29.55 -10.51
C VAL A 536 -9.10 30.18 -11.82
N ASP A 537 -8.27 30.99 -12.48
CA ASP A 537 -8.60 31.62 -13.77
C ASP A 537 -8.88 30.58 -14.86
N ALA A 538 -8.07 29.51 -14.91
CA ALA A 538 -8.28 28.43 -15.86
C ALA A 538 -9.59 27.68 -15.61
N LEU A 539 -9.88 27.36 -14.34
CA LEU A 539 -11.13 26.68 -13.97
C LEU A 539 -12.35 27.58 -14.26
N GLU A 540 -12.29 28.85 -13.88
CA GLU A 540 -13.35 29.82 -14.14
C GLU A 540 -13.64 29.95 -15.64
N GLY A 541 -12.58 30.11 -16.46
CA GLY A 541 -12.70 30.19 -17.90
C GLY A 541 -13.35 28.94 -18.51
N ILE A 542 -12.92 27.74 -18.08
CA ILE A 542 -13.51 26.47 -18.55
C ILE A 542 -14.97 26.34 -18.13
N TRP A 543 -15.30 26.65 -16.87
CA TRP A 543 -16.68 26.58 -16.35
C TRP A 543 -17.62 27.50 -17.13
N LYS A 544 -17.21 28.76 -17.32
CA LYS A 544 -17.99 29.76 -18.08
C LYS A 544 -18.13 29.38 -19.55
N GLN A 545 -17.04 29.00 -20.22
CA GLN A 545 -17.04 28.67 -21.65
C GLN A 545 -17.95 27.47 -21.96
N ARG A 546 -17.98 26.48 -21.07
CA ARG A 546 -18.71 25.22 -21.30
C ARG A 546 -20.10 25.18 -20.65
N GLY A 547 -20.50 26.22 -19.90
CA GLY A 547 -21.78 26.26 -19.20
C GLY A 547 -21.94 25.12 -18.19
N LEU A 548 -20.88 24.82 -17.44
CA LEU A 548 -20.89 23.75 -16.45
C LEU A 548 -21.70 24.17 -15.21
N LYS A 549 -22.29 23.18 -14.52
CA LYS A 549 -23.07 23.42 -13.31
C LYS A 549 -22.22 24.11 -12.23
N MET A 550 -22.72 25.23 -11.74
CA MET A 550 -22.27 25.93 -10.54
C MET A 550 -22.97 25.36 -9.31
N GLU A 551 -22.57 25.78 -8.12
CA GLU A 551 -23.17 25.33 -6.85
C GLU A 551 -24.69 25.53 -6.81
N GLN A 552 -25.19 26.69 -7.25
CA GLN A 552 -26.62 26.99 -7.35
C GLN A 552 -27.39 26.03 -8.29
N ASP A 553 -26.74 25.55 -9.35
CA ASP A 553 -27.37 24.61 -10.30
C ASP A 553 -27.50 23.22 -9.69
N TRP A 554 -26.55 22.83 -8.83
CA TRP A 554 -26.64 21.61 -8.03
C TRP A 554 -27.73 21.73 -6.96
N GLU A 555 -27.82 22.86 -6.28
CA GLU A 555 -28.89 23.13 -5.30
C GLU A 555 -30.28 23.02 -5.94
N ALA A 556 -30.47 23.59 -7.13
CA ALA A 556 -31.72 23.54 -7.88
C ALA A 556 -32.21 22.11 -8.21
N ILE A 557 -31.31 21.12 -8.23
CA ILE A 557 -31.64 19.71 -8.48
C ILE A 557 -31.59 18.84 -7.20
N GLY A 558 -31.54 19.46 -6.02
CA GLY A 558 -31.54 18.77 -4.72
C GLY A 558 -30.14 18.39 -4.19
N GLY A 559 -29.08 18.88 -4.83
CA GLY A 559 -27.70 18.70 -4.43
C GLY A 559 -27.11 17.30 -4.72
N ARG A 560 -25.79 17.19 -4.61
CA ARG A 560 -25.05 15.94 -4.84
C ARG A 560 -23.71 15.97 -4.11
N ALA A 561 -23.33 14.84 -3.51
CA ALA A 561 -22.05 14.70 -2.81
C ALA A 561 -21.78 15.82 -1.77
N GLY A 562 -22.83 16.43 -1.19
CA GLY A 562 -22.74 17.56 -0.26
C GLY A 562 -22.85 18.95 -0.89
N VAL A 563 -22.62 19.10 -2.21
CA VAL A 563 -22.80 20.38 -2.92
C VAL A 563 -24.28 20.70 -3.06
N GLY A 564 -24.69 21.93 -2.74
CA GLY A 564 -26.09 22.37 -2.87
C GLY A 564 -27.06 21.67 -1.92
N MET A 565 -26.56 21.12 -0.80
CA MET A 565 -27.38 20.40 0.20
C MET A 565 -27.55 21.17 1.52
N GLY A 566 -27.09 22.43 1.60
CA GLY A 566 -27.21 23.26 2.81
C GLY A 566 -26.31 22.86 3.98
N ASN A 567 -25.31 22.00 3.76
CA ASN A 567 -24.42 21.51 4.81
C ASN A 567 -23.28 22.50 5.07
N SER A 568 -23.27 23.17 6.22
CA SER A 568 -22.09 23.91 6.69
C SER A 568 -21.06 22.94 7.26
N VAL A 569 -19.79 23.09 6.87
CA VAL A 569 -18.69 22.26 7.37
C VAL A 569 -17.66 23.14 8.06
N GLU A 570 -17.52 22.96 9.37
CA GLU A 570 -16.49 23.63 10.17
C GLU A 570 -15.11 23.01 9.88
N GLN A 571 -14.07 23.84 9.73
CA GLN A 571 -12.71 23.35 9.51
C GLN A 571 -12.22 22.57 10.73
N LEU A 572 -11.55 21.44 10.50
CA LEU A 572 -11.02 20.60 11.58
C LEU A 572 -9.93 21.35 12.35
N VAL A 573 -8.93 21.86 11.62
CA VAL A 573 -7.89 22.75 12.14
C VAL A 573 -8.53 24.12 12.34
N VAL A 574 -8.39 24.75 13.51
CA VAL A 574 -8.98 26.08 13.78
C VAL A 574 -7.99 27.20 13.45
N GLU A 575 -8.41 28.47 13.51
CA GLU A 575 -7.53 29.62 13.22
C GLU A 575 -6.39 29.77 14.23
N ALA A 576 -6.66 29.49 15.50
CA ALA A 576 -5.67 29.53 16.57
C ALA A 576 -4.48 28.59 16.30
N ASP A 577 -4.72 27.41 15.72
CA ASP A 577 -3.67 26.45 15.37
C ASP A 577 -2.77 26.94 14.24
N LEU A 578 -3.26 27.86 13.40
CA LEU A 578 -2.51 28.43 12.29
C LEU A 578 -1.71 29.67 12.70
N GLY A 579 -1.79 30.07 13.97
CA GLY A 579 -1.18 31.32 14.45
C GLY A 579 -1.82 32.57 13.85
N LEU A 580 -3.05 32.46 13.34
CA LEU A 580 -3.84 33.60 12.90
C LEU A 580 -4.53 34.19 14.14
N GLU A 581 -4.30 35.46 14.44
CA GLU A 581 -4.97 36.14 15.54
C GLU A 581 -6.48 36.16 15.32
N ILE A 582 -7.25 35.67 16.30
CA ILE A 582 -8.70 35.91 16.34
C ILE A 582 -8.86 37.41 16.58
N PRO A 583 -9.51 38.19 15.69
CA PRO A 583 -9.84 39.57 15.99
C PRO A 583 -10.65 39.56 17.28
N THR A 584 -10.07 40.08 18.35
CA THR A 584 -10.79 40.22 19.62
C THR A 584 -11.91 41.21 19.34
N VAL A 585 -13.12 40.71 19.15
CA VAL A 585 -14.31 41.56 19.06
C VAL A 585 -14.37 42.30 20.38
N GLN A 586 -13.90 43.56 20.39
CA GLN A 586 -14.19 44.50 21.46
C GLN A 586 -15.71 44.56 21.52
N ARG A 587 -16.29 43.85 22.50
CA ARG A 587 -17.62 44.16 22.98
C ARG A 587 -17.54 45.59 23.47
N VAL A 588 -17.98 46.52 22.62
CA VAL A 588 -18.33 47.86 23.04
C VAL A 588 -19.42 47.67 24.09
N ALA A 589 -19.02 47.81 25.35
CA ALA A 589 -19.96 48.00 26.43
C ALA A 589 -20.71 49.30 26.11
N ALA A 590 -21.96 49.18 25.68
CA ALA A 590 -22.87 50.31 25.63
C ALA A 590 -23.11 50.76 27.08
N SER A 591 -22.40 51.79 27.49
CA SER A 591 -22.73 52.64 28.63
C SER A 591 -23.56 53.81 28.14
N ALA A 592 -24.89 53.72 28.28
CA ALA A 592 -25.84 54.82 28.54
C ALA A 592 -27.26 54.26 28.51
#